data_AF-A0A838UVG2-F1
#
_entry.id   AF-A0A838UVG2-F1
#
_cell.length_a   1.000
_cell.length_b   1.000
_cell.length_c   1.000
_cell.angle_alpha   90.00
_cell.angle_beta   90.00
_cell.angle_gamma   90.00
#
_symmetry.space_group_name_H-M   'P 1'
#
loop_
_entity.id
_entity.type
_entity.pdbx_description
1 polymer ?
#
loop_
_entity_poly.entity_id
_entity_poly.type
_entity_poly.pdbx_seq_one_letter_code
_entity_poly.pdbx_strand_id
1 'polypeptide(L)'
;MTTIRNIVPYDLRFPTSESLAGSDAMHPDPDYSAAYVCVQTDGPLTGYGLTFTIGRGTEVICAAITALAPIVVGHTLEEIVMDWPTFWRRLTSDSQLRW
;
A
#
# COMPACT_ATOMS: atom_id res chain seq x y z
N MET A 1 -1.15 -15.28 18.79
CA MET A 1 -0.44 -14.27 18.00
C MET A 1 -1.07 -14.24 16.63
N THR A 2 -1.40 -13.05 16.14
CA THR A 2 -2.10 -12.86 14.87
C THR A 2 -1.05 -12.77 13.76
N THR A 3 -0.94 -13.78 12.91
CA THR A 3 0.12 -13.82 11.87
C THR A 3 -0.38 -13.23 10.57
N ILE A 4 0.39 -12.36 9.93
CA ILE A 4 0.10 -11.87 8.58
C ILE A 4 0.34 -13.00 7.58
N ARG A 5 -0.68 -13.33 6.78
CA ARG A 5 -0.65 -14.43 5.81
C ARG A 5 -0.55 -13.96 4.38
N ASN A 6 -1.09 -12.79 4.07
CA ASN A 6 -1.14 -12.30 2.71
C ASN A 6 -1.25 -10.78 2.65
N ILE A 7 -0.76 -10.21 1.55
CA ILE A 7 -0.85 -8.79 1.21
C ILE A 7 -1.51 -8.72 -0.16
N VAL A 8 -2.71 -8.12 -0.22
CA VAL A 8 -3.50 -8.05 -1.46
C VAL A 8 -3.66 -6.59 -1.87
N PRO A 9 -2.97 -6.14 -2.92
CA PRO A 9 -3.19 -4.82 -3.49
C PRO A 9 -4.40 -4.80 -4.43
N TYR A 10 -5.07 -3.66 -4.50
CA TYR A 10 -6.15 -3.35 -5.44
C TYR A 10 -5.85 -2.00 -6.10
N ASP A 11 -5.91 -1.97 -7.42
CA ASP A 11 -5.84 -0.75 -8.22
C ASP A 11 -7.27 -0.19 -8.38
N LEU A 12 -7.59 0.83 -7.59
CA LEU A 12 -8.91 1.47 -7.60
C LEU A 12 -8.78 2.84 -8.25
N ARG A 13 -9.60 3.12 -9.26
CA ARG A 13 -9.60 4.42 -9.97
C ARG A 13 -11.01 4.97 -10.06
N PHE A 14 -11.13 6.25 -9.78
CA PHE A 14 -12.40 6.96 -9.80
C PHE A 14 -12.34 8.05 -10.88
N PRO A 15 -13.36 8.15 -11.76
CA PRO A 15 -13.32 9.03 -12.94
C PRO A 15 -13.59 10.50 -12.57
N THR A 16 -12.80 11.08 -11.67
CA THR A 16 -12.95 12.47 -11.23
C THR A 16 -12.63 13.47 -12.34
N SER A 17 -11.89 13.06 -13.37
CA SER A 17 -11.63 13.87 -14.56
C SER A 17 -12.89 14.22 -15.35
N GLU A 18 -13.96 13.41 -15.29
CA GLU A 18 -15.23 13.70 -15.98
C GLU A 18 -15.86 15.02 -15.53
N SER A 19 -15.69 15.39 -14.26
CA SER A 19 -16.16 16.66 -13.70
C SER A 19 -15.03 17.64 -13.38
N LEU A 20 -13.78 17.32 -13.75
CA LEU A 20 -12.57 18.05 -13.39
C LEU A 20 -12.43 18.27 -11.87
N ALA A 21 -12.94 17.34 -11.05
CA ALA A 21 -12.82 17.43 -9.61
C ALA A 21 -11.34 17.26 -9.20
N GLY A 22 -10.79 18.26 -8.50
CA GLY A 22 -9.40 18.25 -8.07
C GLY A 22 -8.40 18.77 -9.11
N SER A 23 -8.86 19.26 -10.27
CA SER A 23 -7.99 19.87 -11.27
C SER A 23 -7.24 21.08 -10.70
N ASP A 24 -5.96 21.21 -11.04
CA ASP A 24 -5.14 22.37 -10.71
C ASP A 24 -4.25 22.78 -11.91
N ALA A 25 -3.37 23.77 -11.71
CA ALA A 25 -2.52 24.31 -12.78
C ALA A 25 -1.48 23.29 -13.31
N MET A 26 -1.14 22.26 -12.54
CA MET A 26 -0.20 21.19 -12.88
C MET A 26 -0.92 19.90 -13.29
N HIS A 27 -2.02 19.56 -12.63
CA HIS A 27 -2.79 18.35 -12.82
C HIS A 27 -4.18 18.71 -13.37
N PRO A 28 -4.33 18.89 -14.70
CA PRO A 28 -5.57 19.41 -15.28
C PRO A 28 -6.73 18.42 -15.26
N ASP A 29 -6.46 17.11 -15.26
CA ASP A 29 -7.45 16.04 -15.44
C ASP A 29 -7.20 14.83 -14.50
N PRO A 30 -7.11 15.01 -13.17
CA PRO A 30 -6.76 13.91 -12.27
C PRO A 30 -7.91 12.91 -12.16
N ASP A 31 -7.58 11.62 -12.25
CA ASP A 31 -8.46 10.52 -11.84
C ASP A 31 -8.00 10.02 -10.48
N TYR A 32 -8.64 10.51 -9.42
CA TYR A 32 -8.31 10.14 -8.06
C TYR A 32 -8.32 8.62 -7.94
N SER A 33 -7.20 8.08 -7.48
CA SER A 33 -6.93 6.65 -7.50
C SER A 33 -6.27 6.23 -6.19
N ALA A 34 -6.45 4.96 -5.84
CA ALA A 34 -5.88 4.36 -4.66
C ALA A 34 -5.21 3.04 -5.03
N ALA A 35 -3.91 2.94 -4.73
CA ALA A 35 -3.27 1.67 -4.53
C ALA A 35 -3.65 1.18 -3.13
N TYR A 36 -4.80 0.50 -3.05
CA TYR A 36 -5.39 0.03 -1.81
C TYR A 36 -4.78 -1.31 -1.42
N VAL A 37 -4.56 -1.57 -0.14
CA VAL A 37 -3.97 -2.81 0.35
C VAL A 37 -4.78 -3.42 1.48
N CYS A 38 -5.00 -4.72 1.38
CA CYS A 38 -5.58 -5.56 2.41
C CYS A 38 -4.49 -6.49 2.99
N VAL A 39 -4.27 -6.39 4.30
CA VAL A 39 -3.32 -7.21 5.07
C VAL A 39 -4.11 -8.30 5.77
N GLN A 40 -4.10 -9.50 5.18
CA GLN A 40 -4.88 -10.63 5.68
C GLN A 40 -4.09 -11.38 6.74
N THR A 41 -4.76 -11.77 7.83
CA THR A 41 -4.15 -12.54 8.92
C THR A 41 -4.70 -13.97 8.95
N ASP A 42 -4.17 -14.82 9.85
CA ASP A 42 -4.73 -16.15 10.12
C ASP A 42 -5.93 -16.15 11.08
N GLY A 43 -6.37 -14.97 11.51
CA GLY A 43 -7.51 -14.79 12.39
C GLY A 43 -8.60 -13.91 11.78
N PRO A 44 -9.53 -13.41 12.62
CA PRO A 44 -10.62 -12.55 12.15
C PRO A 44 -10.17 -11.11 11.83
N LEU A 45 -8.93 -10.76 12.14
CA LEU A 45 -8.40 -9.41 11.92
C LEU A 45 -7.93 -9.23 10.48
N THR A 46 -8.15 -8.04 9.94
CA THR A 46 -7.66 -7.64 8.63
C THR A 46 -7.24 -6.17 8.69
N GLY A 47 -6.04 -5.87 8.21
CA GLY A 47 -5.53 -4.50 8.10
C GLY A 47 -5.87 -3.90 6.75
N TYR A 48 -6.17 -2.61 6.72
CA TYR A 48 -6.49 -1.89 5.50
C TYR A 48 -5.68 -0.60 5.43
N GLY A 49 -5.16 -0.28 4.24
CA GLY A 49 -4.40 0.94 3.98
C GLY A 49 -4.43 1.31 2.52
N LEU A 50 -3.95 2.52 2.19
CA LEU A 50 -3.82 2.95 0.79
C LEU A 50 -2.73 3.99 0.62
N THR A 51 -2.24 4.08 -0.61
CA THR A 51 -1.52 5.25 -1.14
C THR A 51 -2.39 5.91 -2.20
N PHE A 52 -2.49 7.24 -2.13
CA PHE A 52 -3.21 8.05 -3.11
C PHE A 52 -2.36 8.34 -4.35
N THR A 53 -2.99 8.30 -5.50
CA THR A 53 -2.43 8.69 -6.81
C THR A 53 -3.54 9.35 -7.64
N ILE A 54 -3.21 9.86 -8.83
CA ILE A 54 -4.16 10.58 -9.70
C ILE A 54 -4.34 9.91 -11.08
N GLY A 55 -4.29 8.57 -11.13
CA GLY A 55 -4.66 7.80 -12.32
C GLY A 55 -3.51 6.92 -12.82
N ARG A 56 -2.87 7.34 -13.91
CA ARG A 56 -1.72 6.62 -14.49
C ARG A 56 -0.62 6.42 -13.44
N GLY A 57 -0.04 5.21 -13.36
CA GLY A 57 0.99 4.86 -12.40
C GLY A 57 0.48 4.21 -11.12
N THR A 58 -0.85 4.17 -10.87
CA THR A 58 -1.42 3.43 -9.73
C THR A 58 -0.99 1.96 -9.78
N GLU A 59 -0.94 1.36 -10.97
CA GLU A 59 -0.52 -0.02 -11.19
C GLU A 59 0.93 -0.27 -10.77
N VAL A 60 1.80 0.73 -10.91
CA VAL A 60 3.21 0.67 -10.50
C VAL A 60 3.29 0.63 -8.97
N ILE A 61 2.47 1.41 -8.27
CA ILE A 61 2.40 1.39 -6.82
C ILE A 61 1.85 0.05 -6.31
N CYS A 62 0.83 -0.52 -6.95
CA CYS A 62 0.34 -1.86 -6.62
C CYS A 62 1.42 -2.95 -6.81
N ALA A 63 2.24 -2.84 -7.86
CA ALA A 63 3.39 -3.72 -8.07
C ALA A 63 4.44 -3.54 -6.97
N ALA A 64 4.73 -2.30 -6.54
CA ALA A 64 5.64 -2.03 -5.43
C ALA A 64 5.12 -2.61 -4.10
N ILE A 65 3.82 -2.51 -3.81
CA ILE A 65 3.20 -3.15 -2.65
C ILE A 65 3.39 -4.67 -2.71
N THR A 66 3.20 -5.28 -3.88
CA THR A 66 3.43 -6.72 -4.08
C THR A 66 4.89 -7.10 -3.81
N ALA A 67 5.85 -6.29 -4.26
CA ALA A 67 7.27 -6.51 -4.04
C ALA A 67 7.68 -6.41 -2.56
N LEU A 68 6.97 -5.61 -1.75
CA LEU A 68 7.19 -5.49 -0.31
C LEU A 68 6.57 -6.63 0.50
N ALA A 69 5.63 -7.39 -0.07
CA ALA A 69 4.90 -8.44 0.64
C ALA A 69 5.80 -9.48 1.36
N PRO A 70 6.92 -9.96 0.78
CA PRO A 70 7.82 -10.90 1.45
C PRO A 70 8.47 -10.37 2.74
N ILE A 71 8.55 -9.06 2.92
CA ILE A 71 9.09 -8.43 4.15
C ILE A 71 8.05 -8.46 5.29
N VAL A 72 6.77 -8.57 4.94
CA VAL A 72 5.64 -8.44 5.89
C VAL A 72 5.00 -9.79 6.22
N VAL A 73 4.82 -10.66 5.22
CA VAL A 73 4.17 -11.96 5.40
C VAL A 73 4.98 -12.85 6.33
N GLY A 74 4.30 -13.50 7.28
CA GLY A 74 4.90 -14.37 8.29
C GLY A 74 5.20 -13.68 9.62
N HIS A 75 5.22 -12.35 9.67
CA HIS A 75 5.31 -11.62 10.93
C HIS A 75 3.99 -11.63 11.71
N THR A 76 4.09 -11.62 13.03
CA THR A 76 2.92 -11.46 13.90
C THR A 76 2.64 -9.99 14.17
N LEU A 77 1.36 -9.63 14.34
CA LEU A 77 0.94 -8.28 14.71
C LEU A 77 1.59 -7.84 16.01
N GLU A 78 1.70 -8.75 16.98
CA GLU A 78 2.31 -8.49 18.28
C GLU A 78 3.81 -8.17 18.14
N GLU A 79 4.58 -8.93 17.35
CA GLU A 79 5.99 -8.62 17.04
C GLU A 79 6.15 -7.22 16.45
N ILE A 80 5.30 -6.87 15.49
CA ILE A 80 5.36 -5.59 14.78
C ILE A 80 5.06 -4.42 15.73
N VAL A 81 4.05 -4.55 16.58
CA VAL A 81 3.63 -3.49 17.51
C VAL A 81 4.63 -3.30 18.65
N MET A 82 5.24 -4.37 19.14
CA MET A 82 6.22 -4.31 20.24
C MET A 82 7.52 -3.59 19.85
N ASP A 83 7.95 -3.67 18.59
CA ASP A 83 9.13 -2.95 18.06
C ASP A 83 8.88 -2.40 16.65
N TRP A 84 7.93 -1.47 16.58
CA TRP A 84 7.59 -0.76 15.35
C TRP A 84 8.80 -0.10 14.65
N PRO A 85 9.73 0.57 15.36
CA PRO A 85 10.89 1.18 14.71
C PRO A 85 11.76 0.17 13.95
N THR A 86 11.98 -1.02 14.51
CA THR A 86 12.75 -2.07 13.82
C THR A 86 11.99 -2.63 12.62
N PHE A 87 10.68 -2.88 12.74
CA PHE A 87 9.87 -3.31 11.61
C PHE A 87 9.87 -2.27 10.47
N TRP A 88 9.73 -0.98 10.81
CA TRP A 88 9.80 0.10 9.83
C TRP A 88 11.15 0.17 9.11
N ARG A 89 12.26 -0.05 9.84
CA ARG A 89 13.58 -0.15 9.22
C ARG A 89 13.67 -1.32 8.24
N ARG A 90 13.11 -2.50 8.56
CA ARG A 90 13.09 -3.64 7.61
C ARG A 90 12.40 -3.27 6.30
N LEU A 91 11.29 -2.54 6.38
CA LEU A 91 10.55 -2.09 5.20
C LEU A 91 11.29 -1.04 4.35
N THR A 92 12.10 -0.18 4.97
CA THR A 92 12.65 1.03 4.34
C THR A 92 14.17 1.04 4.17
N SER A 93 14.85 0.02 4.71
CA SER A 93 16.30 -0.05 4.77
C SER A 93 16.92 -1.19 3.97
N ASP A 94 16.14 -1.98 3.23
CA ASP A 94 16.68 -2.91 2.24
C ASP A 94 17.44 -2.14 1.16
N SER A 95 18.72 -2.44 0.95
CA SER A 95 19.58 -1.64 0.08
C SER A 95 19.19 -1.70 -1.40
N GLN A 96 18.60 -2.81 -1.87
CA GLN A 96 18.17 -2.95 -3.25
C GLN A 96 16.85 -2.19 -3.49
N LEU A 97 15.93 -2.22 -2.53
CA LEU A 97 14.68 -1.46 -2.61
C LEU A 97 14.86 0.04 -2.36
N ARG A 98 15.99 0.45 -1.77
CA ARG A 98 16.36 1.86 -1.56
C ARG A 98 16.94 2.56 -2.80
N TRP A 99 17.45 1.78 -3.76
CA TRP A 99 18.03 2.32 -4.99
C TRP A 99 16.94 2.81 -5.92
#